data_AF-A0A7Z9U925-F1
#
_entry.id   AF-A0A7Z9U925-F1
#
_cell.length_a   1.000
_cell.length_b   1.000
_cell.length_c   1.000
_cell.angle_alpha   90.00
_cell.angle_beta   90.00
_cell.angle_gamma   90.00
#
_symmetry.space_group_name_H-M   'P 1'
#
loop_
_entity.id
_entity.type
_entity.pdbx_description
1 polymer ?
#
loop_
_entity_poly.entity_id
_entity_poly.type
_entity_poly.pdbx_seq_one_letter_code
_entity_poly.pdbx_strand_id
1 'polypeptide(L)'
;KFCETSLQTCKRPGNILKRTLCENVDSGYIVTGAAAAVLGENLARDIQDSKGATLKEIWGEHHTEKFAETNLRLGSRGFISLLDAVAGPSAAGTKPPKIETVEQLEKLAEKGGLKFQDLIVSSKESYQSDVEKMLTGRSHLQLSDKGKEVLQAQIERAIEATNTPKNLQRLDDMTQPSARKVGNTRVDVADTPVEREALVLSAISQAEKFIYLPGFVVTRAVAAAIAERREQLSSEGKKLDVRVVADAGLYPHGGTPNSYGVKLLEDRGIQPRWAKLERSGIHDRKIHAKQLITDKGEITGSTNFSTQGLRENWETSAYVHFNENDPESAAAKAKSIEQFTELWNQSFELSTIDYADYLTQDDGEIGKEWFIEETRDSAIRHSLRLIGNYERETGKLHQDILNENAEVQARKAELQAEGYSYGDATLKAVSEVLGEQEYREMLRNLDTNQTLEQLQSKVNNYVLGVDTETASFNPEDLQMPAEILFA
;
A
#
# COMPACT_ATOMS: atom_id res chain seq x y z
N LYS A 1 7.39 -1.92 23.81
CA LYS A 1 7.54 -0.63 23.09
C LYS A 1 7.73 -0.72 21.58
N PHE A 2 8.22 -1.83 20.97
CA PHE A 2 8.26 -1.96 19.49
C PHE A 2 7.04 -2.67 18.87
N CYS A 3 6.10 -3.17 19.69
CA CYS A 3 4.83 -3.78 19.25
C CYS A 3 3.62 -3.30 20.08
N GLU A 4 3.65 -2.06 20.59
CA GLU A 4 2.54 -1.50 21.40
C GLU A 4 1.74 -0.42 20.67
N THR A 5 2.05 -0.12 19.41
CA THR A 5 1.47 1.05 18.70
C THR A 5 0.49 0.72 17.57
N SER A 6 0.10 -0.54 17.39
CA SER A 6 -0.90 -0.91 16.36
C SER A 6 -2.01 -1.86 16.82
N LEU A 7 -1.99 -2.35 18.07
CA LEU A 7 -3.08 -3.14 18.65
C LEU A 7 -3.33 -2.69 20.08
N GLN A 8 -3.97 -1.52 20.24
CA GLN A 8 -4.70 -1.25 21.49
C GLN A 8 -5.85 -2.26 21.58
N THR A 9 -5.62 -3.26 22.41
CA THR A 9 -6.53 -4.37 22.67
C THR A 9 -7.85 -3.88 23.26
N CYS A 10 -8.93 -3.94 22.47
CA CYS A 10 -10.28 -4.00 23.01
C CYS A 10 -10.47 -5.37 23.67
N LYS A 11 -10.47 -5.41 25.00
CA LYS A 11 -10.87 -6.57 25.79
C LYS A 11 -12.36 -6.86 25.57
N ARG A 12 -12.69 -7.73 24.61
CA ARG A 12 -13.90 -8.57 24.67
C ARG A 12 -13.55 -10.00 24.24
N PRO A 13 -13.84 -11.02 25.05
CA PRO A 13 -13.66 -12.41 24.66
C PRO A 13 -14.77 -12.79 23.68
N GLY A 14 -14.38 -13.32 22.53
CA GLY A 14 -15.28 -13.79 21.48
C GLY A 14 -15.33 -12.86 20.28
N ASN A 15 -15.20 -13.47 19.10
CA ASN A 15 -15.44 -12.96 17.75
C ASN A 15 -14.20 -12.51 16.96
N ILE A 16 -14.09 -13.09 15.76
CA ILE A 16 -13.18 -12.74 14.67
C ILE A 16 -13.36 -11.25 14.34
N LEU A 17 -12.47 -10.40 14.85
CA LEU A 17 -12.44 -8.96 14.58
C LEU A 17 -11.66 -8.71 13.29
N LYS A 18 -12.37 -8.72 12.16
CA LYS A 18 -11.86 -8.21 10.88
C LYS A 18 -12.16 -6.71 10.77
N ARG A 19 -11.13 -5.87 10.59
CA ARG A 19 -11.24 -4.41 10.46
C ARG A 19 -10.75 -4.01 9.07
N THR A 20 -11.64 -3.43 8.26
CA THR A 20 -11.22 -2.69 7.05
C THR A 20 -11.11 -1.23 7.47
N LEU A 21 -9.93 -0.66 7.31
CA LEU A 21 -9.67 0.75 7.52
C LEU A 21 -10.13 1.51 6.25
N CYS A 22 -10.50 2.78 6.40
CA CYS A 22 -11.15 3.56 5.33
C CYS A 22 -10.12 4.10 4.33
N GLU A 23 -8.99 4.62 4.82
CA GLU A 23 -7.96 5.24 3.97
C GLU A 23 -7.01 4.19 3.36
N ASN A 24 -6.79 3.09 4.07
CA ASN A 24 -6.07 1.91 3.57
C ASN A 24 -6.96 0.68 3.70
N VAL A 25 -7.01 -0.15 2.65
CA VAL A 25 -7.76 -1.42 2.74
C VAL A 25 -6.87 -2.43 3.45
N ASP A 26 -7.14 -2.68 4.73
CA ASP A 26 -6.46 -3.68 5.54
C ASP A 26 -7.36 -4.89 5.84
N SER A 27 -6.74 -6.03 6.13
CA SER A 27 -7.41 -7.24 6.60
C SER A 27 -6.55 -7.93 7.64
N GLY A 28 -7.17 -8.59 8.61
CA GLY A 28 -6.44 -9.32 9.64
C GLY A 28 -7.36 -10.20 10.48
N TYR A 29 -6.75 -11.19 11.12
CA TYR A 29 -7.40 -12.13 12.02
C TYR A 29 -6.76 -12.08 13.40
N ILE A 30 -7.60 -12.25 14.43
CA ILE A 30 -7.13 -12.64 15.75
C ILE A 30 -7.05 -14.16 15.76
N VAL A 31 -5.84 -14.70 15.88
CA VAL A 31 -5.59 -16.15 15.87
C VAL A 31 -5.40 -16.65 17.30
N THR A 32 -5.99 -17.81 17.62
CA THR A 32 -5.82 -18.49 18.92
C THR A 32 -5.56 -20.00 18.70
N GLY A 33 -5.18 -20.70 19.77
CA GLY A 33 -4.94 -22.15 19.72
C GLY A 33 -3.67 -22.53 18.97
N ALA A 34 -3.70 -23.68 18.27
CA ALA A 34 -2.52 -24.27 17.63
C ALA A 34 -1.84 -23.33 16.61
N ALA A 35 -2.61 -22.62 15.78
CA ALA A 35 -2.03 -21.69 14.80
C ALA A 35 -1.34 -20.49 15.47
N ALA A 36 -1.86 -20.01 16.61
CA ALA A 36 -1.19 -18.96 17.39
C ALA A 36 0.10 -19.46 18.04
N ALA A 37 0.15 -20.73 18.46
CA ALA A 37 1.38 -21.34 18.98
C ALA A 37 2.47 -21.41 17.89
N VAL A 38 2.13 -21.85 16.67
CA VAL A 38 3.08 -21.87 15.54
C VAL A 38 3.59 -20.47 15.21
N LEU A 39 2.71 -19.46 15.17
CA LEU A 39 3.13 -18.06 14.98
C LEU A 39 4.08 -17.57 16.09
N GLY A 40 3.82 -17.98 17.34
CA GLY A 40 4.67 -17.67 18.50
C GLY A 40 6.03 -18.38 18.45
N GLU A 41 6.08 -19.60 17.95
CA GLU A 41 7.32 -20.36 17.72
C GLU A 41 8.16 -19.71 16.62
N ASN A 42 7.54 -19.35 15.48
CA ASN A 42 8.21 -18.65 14.38
C ASN A 42 8.78 -17.31 14.84
N LEU A 43 7.99 -16.49 15.54
CA LEU A 43 8.46 -15.22 16.09
C LEU A 43 9.61 -15.42 17.09
N ALA A 44 9.53 -16.43 17.95
CA ALA A 44 10.60 -16.71 18.91
C ALA A 44 11.90 -17.11 18.20
N ARG A 45 11.82 -17.94 17.14
CA ARG A 45 12.97 -18.27 16.29
C ARG A 45 13.58 -17.01 15.68
N ASP A 46 12.77 -16.19 15.01
CA ASP A 46 13.25 -14.98 14.31
C ASP A 46 13.91 -13.97 15.28
N ILE A 47 13.37 -13.87 16.51
CA ILE A 47 13.97 -13.07 17.58
C ILE A 47 15.32 -13.64 18.02
N GLN A 48 15.45 -14.96 18.16
CA GLN A 48 16.74 -15.57 18.52
C GLN A 48 17.78 -15.36 17.42
N ASP A 49 17.38 -15.50 16.15
CA ASP A 49 18.27 -15.29 15.00
C ASP A 49 18.73 -13.82 14.89
N SER A 50 17.88 -12.88 15.30
CA SER A 50 18.18 -11.44 15.29
C SER A 50 18.91 -10.95 16.56
N LYS A 51 18.99 -11.78 17.61
CA LYS A 51 19.48 -11.37 18.93
C LYS A 51 20.98 -11.09 18.86
N GLY A 52 21.37 -9.85 19.15
CA GLY A 52 22.79 -9.46 19.12
C GLY A 52 23.36 -9.29 17.72
N ALA A 53 22.53 -9.40 16.67
CA ALA A 53 22.98 -9.23 15.29
C ALA A 53 23.48 -7.80 15.04
N THR A 54 24.55 -7.71 14.27
CA THR A 54 25.16 -6.46 13.80
C THR A 54 24.54 -6.01 12.48
N LEU A 55 24.80 -4.76 12.08
CA LEU A 55 24.42 -4.23 10.76
C LEU A 55 24.84 -5.18 9.62
N LYS A 56 26.08 -5.69 9.67
CA LYS A 56 26.62 -6.58 8.64
C LYS A 56 25.95 -7.96 8.63
N GLU A 57 25.56 -8.48 9.78
CA GLU A 57 24.84 -9.77 9.85
C GLU A 57 23.40 -9.64 9.37
N ILE A 58 22.76 -8.48 9.61
CA ILE A 58 21.38 -8.22 9.18
C ILE A 58 21.30 -7.99 7.67
N TRP A 59 22.13 -7.11 7.12
CA TRP A 59 22.05 -6.69 5.71
C TRP A 59 23.09 -7.34 4.79
N GLY A 60 24.11 -8.00 5.34
CA GLY A 60 25.22 -8.57 4.59
C GLY A 60 26.34 -7.56 4.30
N GLU A 61 27.58 -8.04 4.33
CA GLU A 61 28.79 -7.21 4.12
C GLU A 61 28.75 -6.47 2.77
N HIS A 62 28.38 -7.16 1.70
CA HIS A 62 28.27 -6.56 0.36
C HIS A 62 27.31 -5.37 0.29
N HIS A 63 26.16 -5.44 0.99
CA HIS A 63 25.21 -4.33 1.00
C HIS A 63 25.74 -3.14 1.81
N THR A 64 26.48 -3.39 2.90
CA THR A 64 27.12 -2.32 3.68
C THR A 64 28.22 -1.62 2.88
N GLU A 65 29.02 -2.35 2.10
CA GLU A 65 30.03 -1.77 1.21
C GLU A 65 29.37 -0.96 0.08
N LYS A 66 28.36 -1.53 -0.57
CA LYS A 66 27.61 -0.86 -1.63
C LYS A 66 26.96 0.44 -1.14
N PHE A 67 26.46 0.47 0.10
CA PHE A 67 25.90 1.68 0.71
C PHE A 67 26.92 2.83 0.73
N ALA A 68 28.17 2.53 1.09
CA ALA A 68 29.25 3.53 1.11
C ALA A 68 29.53 4.11 -0.28
N GLU A 69 29.46 3.28 -1.33
CA GLU A 69 29.74 3.68 -2.72
C GLU A 69 28.54 4.35 -3.43
N THR A 70 27.32 4.14 -2.95
CA THR A 70 26.10 4.59 -3.63
C THR A 70 25.94 6.11 -3.58
N ASN A 71 25.43 6.71 -4.67
CA ASN A 71 24.98 8.10 -4.67
C ASN A 71 23.64 8.22 -3.92
N LEU A 72 23.74 8.45 -2.61
CA LEU A 72 22.59 8.61 -1.72
C LEU A 72 22.16 10.07 -1.67
N ARG A 73 20.89 10.33 -1.95
CA ARG A 73 20.30 11.67 -1.95
C ARG A 73 19.13 11.75 -0.99
N LEU A 74 19.08 12.79 -0.19
CA LEU A 74 17.98 13.05 0.74
C LEU A 74 17.27 14.36 0.38
N GLY A 75 15.96 14.39 0.58
CA GLY A 75 15.17 15.62 0.57
C GLY A 75 15.10 16.24 1.98
N SER A 76 14.40 17.37 2.12
CA SER A 76 14.23 18.11 3.37
C SER A 76 13.86 17.23 4.56
N ARG A 77 12.82 16.40 4.42
CA ARG A 77 12.37 15.50 5.48
C ARG A 77 13.46 14.50 5.91
N GLY A 78 14.22 13.96 4.96
CA GLY A 78 15.29 13.00 5.25
C GLY A 78 16.40 13.62 6.09
N PHE A 79 16.84 14.83 5.73
CA PHE A 79 17.84 15.56 6.52
C PHE A 79 17.32 15.98 7.90
N ILE A 80 16.10 16.50 7.99
CA ILE A 80 15.50 16.89 9.27
C ILE A 80 15.42 15.68 10.21
N SER A 81 14.99 14.53 9.72
CA SER A 81 14.93 13.29 10.51
C SER A 81 16.32 12.79 10.93
N LEU A 82 17.31 12.87 10.05
CA LEU A 82 18.69 12.51 10.38
C LEU A 82 19.25 13.38 11.51
N LEU A 83 19.10 14.71 11.40
CA LEU A 83 19.63 15.64 12.39
C LEU A 83 18.88 15.56 13.74
N ASP A 84 17.56 15.35 13.72
CA ASP A 84 16.77 15.11 14.93
C ASP A 84 17.25 13.83 15.66
N ALA A 85 17.51 12.75 14.91
CA ALA A 85 18.03 11.51 15.50
C ALA A 85 19.42 11.70 16.15
N VAL A 86 20.31 12.46 15.51
CA VAL A 86 21.65 12.78 16.04
C VAL A 86 21.54 13.54 17.36
N ALA A 87 20.68 14.57 17.43
CA ALA A 87 20.47 15.38 18.63
C ALA A 87 19.75 14.63 19.77
N GLY A 88 19.21 13.45 19.49
CA GLY A 88 18.33 12.68 20.37
C GLY A 88 16.90 12.74 19.83
N PRO A 89 16.35 11.61 19.34
CA PRO A 89 15.11 11.62 18.58
C PRO A 89 13.96 12.18 19.41
N SER A 90 13.13 12.99 18.77
CA SER A 90 11.88 13.44 19.33
C SER A 90 11.02 12.25 19.79
N ALA A 91 10.22 12.43 20.83
CA ALA A 91 9.36 11.37 21.35
C ALA A 91 8.44 10.82 20.25
N ALA A 92 8.19 9.51 20.26
CA ALA A 92 7.30 8.87 19.29
C ALA A 92 5.94 9.58 19.21
N GLY A 93 5.46 9.86 17.99
CA GLY A 93 4.23 10.61 17.75
C GLY A 93 4.40 12.14 17.67
N THR A 94 5.60 12.66 17.94
CA THR A 94 5.91 14.09 17.74
C THR A 94 6.16 14.36 16.26
N LYS A 95 5.56 15.42 15.72
CA LYS A 95 5.86 15.86 14.35
C LYS A 95 7.32 16.32 14.28
N PRO A 96 8.07 15.98 13.20
CA PRO A 96 9.38 16.56 12.97
C PRO A 96 9.31 18.09 13.00
N PRO A 97 10.38 18.78 13.44
CA PRO A 97 10.40 20.24 13.44
C PRO A 97 10.19 20.76 12.02
N LYS A 98 9.36 21.80 11.88
CA LYS A 98 9.18 22.49 10.60
C LYS A 98 10.37 23.41 10.38
N ILE A 99 11.18 23.10 9.37
CA ILE A 99 12.37 23.87 9.00
C ILE A 99 12.10 24.49 7.63
N GLU A 100 12.11 25.82 7.57
CA GLU A 100 11.79 26.60 6.35
C GLU A 100 13.01 27.38 5.84
N THR A 101 14.02 27.60 6.67
CA THR A 101 15.20 28.39 6.31
C THR A 101 16.50 27.64 6.52
N VAL A 102 17.54 28.03 5.78
CA VAL A 102 18.91 27.49 5.93
C VAL A 102 19.43 27.70 7.35
N GLU A 103 19.16 28.86 7.96
CA GLU A 103 19.58 29.17 9.34
C GLU A 103 18.95 28.22 10.37
N GLN A 104 17.67 27.88 10.20
CA GLN A 104 16.99 26.93 11.08
C GLN A 104 17.57 25.52 10.94
N LEU A 105 17.94 25.13 9.71
CA LEU A 105 18.57 23.83 9.43
C LEU A 105 19.96 23.74 10.07
N GLU A 106 20.78 24.79 9.93
CA GLU A 106 22.10 24.85 10.56
C GLU A 106 22.00 24.80 12.08
N LYS A 107 21.06 25.53 12.69
CA LYS A 107 20.80 25.45 14.13
C LYS A 107 20.42 24.04 14.58
N LEU A 108 19.70 23.28 13.76
CA LEU A 108 19.37 21.89 14.07
C LEU A 108 20.61 20.99 13.97
N ALA A 109 21.46 21.18 12.97
CA ALA A 109 22.73 20.47 12.85
C ALA A 109 23.68 20.77 14.01
N GLU A 110 23.80 22.04 14.41
CA GLU A 110 24.66 22.50 15.51
C GLU A 110 24.25 21.90 16.86
N LYS A 111 22.95 21.70 17.10
CA LYS A 111 22.47 20.98 18.30
C LYS A 111 23.01 19.56 18.40
N GLY A 112 23.22 18.91 17.25
CA GLY A 112 23.87 17.61 17.14
C GLY A 112 25.39 17.66 17.07
N GLY A 113 26.01 18.85 17.17
CA GLY A 113 27.46 19.03 17.02
C GLY A 113 27.97 18.91 15.59
N LEU A 114 27.10 19.12 14.59
CA LEU A 114 27.41 18.99 13.16
C LEU A 114 27.31 20.35 12.45
N LYS A 115 27.96 20.45 11.29
CA LYS A 115 27.72 21.51 10.31
C LYS A 115 27.00 20.92 9.11
N PHE A 116 25.89 21.52 8.67
CA PHE A 116 25.08 20.90 7.62
C PHE A 116 25.85 20.78 6.29
N GLN A 117 26.67 21.79 5.97
CA GLN A 117 27.52 21.80 4.78
C GLN A 117 28.45 20.58 4.67
N ASP A 118 28.93 20.05 5.79
CA ASP A 118 29.83 18.89 5.80
C ASP A 118 29.10 17.59 5.45
N LEU A 119 27.77 17.55 5.56
CA LEU A 119 26.95 16.34 5.32
C LEU A 119 26.56 16.15 3.86
N ILE A 120 26.81 17.14 2.99
CA ILE A 120 26.37 17.13 1.60
C ILE A 120 27.52 17.36 0.63
N VAL A 121 27.35 16.88 -0.60
CA VAL A 121 28.23 17.26 -1.71
C VAL A 121 27.73 18.59 -2.27
N SER A 122 28.35 19.70 -1.86
CA SER A 122 28.02 21.05 -2.35
C SER A 122 29.25 21.97 -2.31
N SER A 123 29.35 22.90 -3.26
CA SER A 123 30.39 23.94 -3.23
C SER A 123 29.95 25.10 -2.33
N LYS A 124 30.91 25.90 -1.85
CA LYS A 124 30.57 27.07 -1.02
C LYS A 124 29.74 28.10 -1.77
N GLU A 125 29.93 28.22 -3.09
CA GLU A 125 29.20 29.19 -3.90
C GLU A 125 27.73 28.78 -4.13
N SER A 126 27.42 27.49 -4.22
CA SER A 126 26.06 27.01 -4.50
C SER A 126 25.25 26.62 -3.25
N TYR A 127 25.93 26.46 -2.10
CA TYR A 127 25.36 25.96 -0.85
C TYR A 127 23.99 26.56 -0.49
N GLN A 128 23.90 27.89 -0.37
CA GLN A 128 22.67 28.57 0.03
C GLN A 128 21.50 28.22 -0.91
N SER A 129 21.72 28.33 -2.23
CA SER A 129 20.68 28.09 -3.23
C SER A 129 20.25 26.62 -3.28
N ASP A 130 21.20 25.70 -3.14
CA ASP A 130 20.92 24.26 -3.16
C ASP A 130 20.10 23.84 -1.95
N VAL A 131 20.44 24.34 -0.76
CA VAL A 131 19.69 24.07 0.48
C VAL A 131 18.29 24.67 0.42
N GLU A 132 18.12 25.90 -0.07
CA GLU A 132 16.81 26.54 -0.24
C GLU A 132 15.91 25.76 -1.21
N LYS A 133 16.46 25.30 -2.35
CA LYS A 133 15.73 24.43 -3.29
C LYS A 133 15.33 23.11 -2.64
N MET A 134 16.19 22.53 -1.80
CA MET A 134 15.87 21.29 -1.08
C MET A 134 14.80 21.50 -0.01
N LEU A 135 14.84 22.59 0.75
CA LEU A 135 13.84 22.93 1.78
C LEU A 135 12.45 23.17 1.18
N THR A 136 12.39 23.71 -0.03
CA THR A 136 11.14 23.90 -0.80
C THR A 136 10.67 22.64 -1.53
N GLY A 137 11.34 21.49 -1.35
CA GLY A 137 10.98 20.21 -1.98
C GLY A 137 11.34 20.11 -3.47
N ARG A 138 12.00 21.14 -4.03
CA ARG A 138 12.35 21.20 -5.46
C ARG A 138 13.62 20.42 -5.81
N SER A 139 14.35 19.91 -4.82
CA SER A 139 15.57 19.13 -5.06
C SER A 139 15.90 18.17 -3.92
N HIS A 140 16.77 17.21 -4.24
CA HIS A 140 17.39 16.29 -3.27
C HIS A 140 18.90 16.50 -3.32
N LEU A 141 19.54 16.58 -2.16
CA LEU A 141 20.98 16.79 -2.04
C LEU A 141 21.69 15.46 -1.81
N GLN A 142 22.83 15.28 -2.47
CA GLN A 142 23.68 14.11 -2.29
C GLN A 142 24.41 14.19 -0.96
N LEU A 143 24.44 13.07 -0.22
CA LEU A 143 25.25 12.92 0.98
C LEU A 143 26.74 12.89 0.63
N SER A 144 27.54 13.64 1.38
CA SER A 144 28.99 13.47 1.42
C SER A 144 29.37 12.17 2.13
N ASP A 145 30.65 11.80 2.10
CA ASP A 145 31.15 10.66 2.89
C ASP A 145 30.85 10.85 4.38
N LYS A 146 30.97 12.09 4.90
CA LYS A 146 30.59 12.39 6.29
C LYS A 146 29.10 12.25 6.53
N GLY A 147 28.26 12.68 5.58
CA GLY A 147 26.81 12.50 5.66
C GLY A 147 26.41 11.03 5.71
N LYS A 148 27.06 10.19 4.91
CA LYS A 148 26.86 8.73 4.91
C LYS A 148 27.30 8.10 6.23
N GLU A 149 28.47 8.48 6.76
CA GLU A 149 28.97 8.02 8.05
C GLU A 149 27.99 8.36 9.18
N VAL A 150 27.47 9.59 9.21
CA VAL A 150 26.48 10.02 10.23
C VAL A 150 25.18 9.23 10.11
N LEU A 151 24.68 8.99 8.89
CA LEU A 151 23.50 8.18 8.65
C LEU A 151 23.70 6.72 9.09
N GLN A 152 24.83 6.11 8.72
CA GLN A 152 25.17 4.75 9.12
C GLN A 152 25.27 4.63 10.65
N ALA A 153 25.91 5.59 11.32
CA ALA A 153 25.99 5.61 12.78
C ALA A 153 24.62 5.68 13.46
N GLN A 154 23.62 6.36 12.85
CA GLN A 154 22.25 6.34 13.39
C GLN A 154 21.58 4.97 13.22
N ILE A 155 21.84 4.27 12.11
CA ILE A 155 21.33 2.91 11.88
C ILE A 155 21.95 1.95 12.90
N GLU A 156 23.27 1.99 13.08
CA GLU A 156 23.99 1.18 14.05
C GLU A 156 23.51 1.45 15.48
N ARG A 157 23.34 2.71 15.85
CA ARG A 157 22.78 3.09 17.15
C ARG A 157 21.37 2.53 17.37
N ALA A 158 20.55 2.48 16.33
CA ALA A 158 19.21 1.88 16.42
C ALA A 158 19.27 0.37 16.70
N ILE A 159 20.21 -0.35 16.08
CA ILE A 159 20.46 -1.78 16.32
C ILE A 159 21.06 -2.00 17.72
N GLU A 160 22.02 -1.18 18.14
CA GLU A 160 22.57 -1.25 19.49
C GLU A 160 21.49 -1.03 20.56
N ALA A 161 20.54 -0.13 20.29
CA ALA A 161 19.40 0.10 21.18
C ALA A 161 18.52 -1.17 21.33
N THR A 162 18.35 -1.98 20.28
CA THR A 162 17.63 -3.27 20.39
C THR A 162 18.42 -4.31 21.20
N ASN A 163 19.75 -4.19 21.22
CA ASN A 163 20.66 -5.11 21.91
C ASN A 163 21.02 -4.71 23.36
N THR A 164 20.38 -3.69 23.93
CA THR A 164 20.60 -3.34 25.35
C THR A 164 20.17 -4.48 26.28
N PRO A 165 20.82 -4.70 27.45
CA PRO A 165 20.48 -5.79 28.37
C PRO A 165 18.99 -5.83 28.76
N LYS A 166 18.38 -4.65 28.94
CA LYS A 166 16.95 -4.50 29.23
C LYS A 166 16.05 -4.98 28.08
N ASN A 167 16.41 -4.70 26.83
CA ASN A 167 15.63 -5.13 25.68
C ASN A 167 15.85 -6.61 25.40
N LEU A 168 17.08 -7.12 25.52
CA LEU A 168 17.37 -8.55 25.44
C LEU A 168 16.58 -9.36 26.49
N GLN A 169 16.52 -8.88 27.74
CA GLN A 169 15.72 -9.52 28.78
C GLN A 169 14.22 -9.54 28.44
N ARG A 170 13.71 -8.49 27.79
CA ARG A 170 12.31 -8.44 27.33
C ARG A 170 12.04 -9.38 26.16
N LEU A 171 13.03 -9.62 25.30
CA LEU A 171 12.94 -10.61 24.23
C LEU A 171 12.90 -12.03 24.79
N ASP A 172 13.56 -12.28 25.93
CA ASP A 172 13.53 -13.57 26.62
C ASP A 172 12.23 -13.79 27.41
N ASP A 173 11.48 -12.73 27.73
CA ASP A 173 10.19 -12.76 28.42
C ASP A 173 9.01 -12.91 27.44
N MET A 174 9.08 -13.92 26.58
CA MET A 174 8.01 -14.27 25.65
C MET A 174 7.21 -15.46 26.16
N THR A 175 5.93 -15.24 26.47
CA THR A 175 5.01 -16.33 26.79
C THR A 175 4.42 -16.91 25.52
N GLN A 176 4.63 -18.21 25.30
CA GLN A 176 4.06 -18.90 24.16
C GLN A 176 2.53 -18.99 24.26
N PRO A 177 1.78 -18.72 23.18
CA PRO A 177 0.33 -18.93 23.15
C PRO A 177 -0.03 -20.39 23.44
N SER A 178 -1.20 -20.63 24.03
CA SER A 178 -1.65 -21.99 24.29
C SER A 178 -1.94 -22.73 22.97
N ALA A 179 -1.29 -23.87 22.77
CA ALA A 179 -1.56 -24.78 21.66
C ALA A 179 -2.87 -25.59 21.83
N ARG A 180 -3.67 -25.32 22.88
CA ARG A 180 -4.94 -26.01 23.09
C ARG A 180 -5.85 -25.79 21.88
N LYS A 181 -6.54 -26.85 21.44
CA LYS A 181 -7.55 -26.73 20.39
C LYS A 181 -8.65 -25.77 20.82
N VAL A 182 -8.85 -24.71 20.02
CA VAL A 182 -9.92 -23.72 20.17
C VAL A 182 -10.63 -23.62 18.82
N GLY A 183 -11.96 -23.68 18.81
CA GLY A 183 -12.75 -23.63 17.59
C GLY A 183 -12.61 -24.85 16.67
N ASN A 184 -13.25 -24.78 15.50
CA ASN A 184 -13.24 -25.82 14.48
C ASN A 184 -12.63 -25.37 13.14
N THR A 185 -12.26 -24.10 13.02
CA THR A 185 -11.60 -23.54 11.84
C THR A 185 -10.16 -24.06 11.72
N ARG A 186 -9.83 -24.60 10.55
CA ARG A 186 -8.44 -24.96 10.22
C ARG A 186 -7.70 -23.71 9.70
N VAL A 187 -6.49 -23.51 10.19
CA VAL A 187 -5.59 -22.44 9.74
C VAL A 187 -4.23 -23.06 9.46
N ASP A 188 -3.77 -22.96 8.22
CA ASP A 188 -2.41 -23.34 7.84
C ASP A 188 -1.53 -22.08 7.87
N VAL A 189 -0.36 -22.13 8.52
CA VAL A 189 0.57 -21.00 8.65
C VAL A 189 1.78 -21.26 7.77
N ALA A 190 2.28 -20.22 7.10
CA ALA A 190 3.50 -20.26 6.30
C ALA A 190 4.40 -19.07 6.61
N ASP A 191 5.67 -19.34 6.87
CA ASP A 191 6.70 -18.33 7.13
C ASP A 191 7.86 -18.42 6.14
N THR A 192 8.17 -19.60 5.60
CA THR A 192 9.21 -19.70 4.57
C THR A 192 8.69 -19.26 3.20
N PRO A 193 9.57 -18.78 2.30
CA PRO A 193 9.22 -18.50 0.90
C PRO A 193 8.42 -19.63 0.20
N VAL A 194 8.90 -20.87 0.33
CA VAL A 194 8.30 -22.04 -0.36
C VAL A 194 6.90 -22.32 0.18
N GLU A 195 6.70 -22.25 1.49
CA GLU A 195 5.38 -22.48 2.09
C GLU A 195 4.39 -21.38 1.70
N ARG A 196 4.84 -20.11 1.65
CA ARG A 196 3.97 -18.99 1.28
C ARG A 196 3.51 -19.10 -0.17
N GLU A 197 4.42 -19.39 -1.09
CA GLU A 197 4.08 -19.65 -2.50
C GLU A 197 3.14 -20.86 -2.63
N ALA A 198 3.41 -21.95 -1.91
CA ALA A 198 2.57 -23.14 -1.91
C ALA A 198 1.16 -22.87 -1.38
N LEU A 199 1.00 -22.09 -0.30
CA LEU A 199 -0.32 -21.74 0.23
C LEU A 199 -1.15 -20.93 -0.78
N VAL A 200 -0.55 -19.91 -1.42
CA VAL A 200 -1.25 -19.08 -2.41
C VAL A 200 -1.69 -19.91 -3.61
N LEU A 201 -0.78 -20.71 -4.18
CA LEU A 201 -1.11 -21.58 -5.31
C LEU A 201 -2.14 -22.66 -4.94
N SER A 202 -2.05 -23.21 -3.73
CA SER A 202 -3.02 -24.17 -3.21
C SER A 202 -4.41 -23.54 -3.11
N ALA A 203 -4.53 -22.34 -2.53
CA ALA A 203 -5.81 -21.65 -2.42
C ALA A 203 -6.45 -21.36 -3.79
N ILE A 204 -5.66 -20.95 -4.79
CA ILE A 204 -6.12 -20.76 -6.17
C ILE A 204 -6.56 -22.09 -6.77
N SER A 205 -5.74 -23.13 -6.67
CA SER A 205 -6.03 -24.45 -7.27
C SER A 205 -7.29 -25.11 -6.69
N GLN A 206 -7.60 -24.86 -5.42
CA GLN A 206 -8.77 -25.43 -4.73
C GLN A 206 -10.06 -24.62 -4.97
N ALA A 207 -9.97 -23.41 -5.50
CA ALA A 207 -11.14 -22.58 -5.76
C ALA A 207 -12.04 -23.24 -6.83
N GLU A 208 -13.35 -23.24 -6.58
CA GLU A 208 -14.35 -23.84 -7.47
C GLU A 208 -15.44 -22.86 -7.90
N LYS A 209 -15.77 -21.87 -7.05
CA LYS A 209 -16.88 -20.93 -7.30
C LYS A 209 -16.39 -19.52 -7.58
N PHE A 210 -15.44 -19.03 -6.79
CA PHE A 210 -14.90 -17.68 -6.97
C PHE A 210 -13.45 -17.52 -6.48
N ILE A 211 -12.77 -16.51 -7.03
CA ILE A 211 -11.50 -15.95 -6.53
C ILE A 211 -11.63 -14.42 -6.51
N TYR A 212 -11.52 -13.83 -5.33
CA TYR A 212 -11.52 -12.38 -5.11
C TYR A 212 -10.17 -11.92 -4.56
N LEU A 213 -9.55 -10.95 -5.24
CA LEU A 213 -8.18 -10.52 -4.98
C LEU A 213 -8.09 -8.99 -4.84
N PRO A 214 -8.12 -8.44 -3.62
CA PRO A 214 -7.66 -7.07 -3.37
C PRO A 214 -6.12 -7.06 -3.29
N GLY A 215 -5.47 -6.71 -4.39
CA GLY A 215 -4.03 -6.82 -4.55
C GLY A 215 -3.28 -5.48 -4.47
N PHE A 216 -2.37 -5.36 -3.51
CA PHE A 216 -1.32 -4.32 -3.55
C PHE A 216 -0.46 -4.48 -4.81
N VAL A 217 0.00 -5.72 -5.02
CA VAL A 217 0.76 -6.14 -6.20
C VAL A 217 0.15 -7.43 -6.71
N VAL A 218 -0.17 -7.49 -8.00
CA VAL A 218 -0.61 -8.69 -8.72
C VAL A 218 0.51 -9.11 -9.66
N THR A 219 1.30 -10.10 -9.24
CA THR A 219 2.39 -10.61 -10.09
C THR A 219 1.89 -11.40 -11.27
N ARG A 220 2.76 -11.51 -12.28
CA ARG A 220 2.64 -12.46 -13.38
C ARG A 220 2.27 -13.88 -12.91
N ALA A 221 2.96 -14.40 -11.89
CA ALA A 221 2.76 -15.77 -11.44
C ALA A 221 1.36 -15.98 -10.84
N VAL A 222 0.92 -15.08 -9.96
CA VAL A 222 -0.42 -15.14 -9.37
C VAL A 222 -1.52 -14.90 -10.42
N ALA A 223 -1.33 -13.91 -11.30
CA ALA A 223 -2.25 -13.65 -12.41
C ALA A 223 -2.39 -14.87 -13.34
N ALA A 224 -1.28 -15.51 -13.70
CA ALA A 224 -1.27 -16.70 -14.54
C ALA A 224 -2.00 -17.87 -13.85
N ALA A 225 -1.70 -18.14 -12.58
CA ALA A 225 -2.35 -19.21 -11.83
C ALA A 225 -3.87 -19.02 -11.75
N ILE A 226 -4.34 -17.77 -11.55
CA ILE A 226 -5.77 -17.43 -11.54
C ILE A 226 -6.40 -17.67 -12.92
N ALA A 227 -5.76 -17.18 -13.99
CA ALA A 227 -6.25 -17.34 -15.36
C ALA A 227 -6.32 -18.82 -15.77
N GLU A 228 -5.26 -19.59 -15.51
CA GLU A 228 -5.20 -21.02 -15.78
C GLU A 228 -6.27 -21.79 -15.01
N ARG A 229 -6.52 -21.43 -13.74
CA ARG A 229 -7.59 -22.07 -12.96
C ARG A 229 -8.98 -21.80 -13.55
N ARG A 230 -9.24 -20.56 -14.00
CA ARG A 230 -10.50 -20.20 -14.66
C ARG A 230 -10.67 -20.99 -15.96
N GLU A 231 -9.63 -21.09 -16.78
CA GLU A 231 -9.64 -21.85 -18.04
C GLU A 231 -9.85 -23.34 -17.81
N GLN A 232 -9.16 -23.92 -16.82
CA GLN A 232 -9.35 -25.31 -16.41
C GLN A 232 -10.81 -25.58 -16.07
N LEU A 233 -11.41 -24.79 -15.17
CA LEU A 233 -12.82 -24.97 -14.79
C LEU A 233 -13.76 -24.74 -15.98
N SER A 234 -13.46 -23.77 -16.84
CA SER A 234 -14.23 -23.55 -18.07
C SER A 234 -14.19 -24.76 -19.00
N SER A 235 -13.04 -25.44 -19.13
CA SER A 235 -12.91 -26.68 -19.92
C SER A 235 -13.69 -27.86 -19.33
N GLU A 236 -13.96 -27.82 -18.03
CA GLU A 236 -14.83 -28.76 -17.30
C GLU A 236 -16.32 -28.35 -17.32
N GLY A 237 -16.69 -27.26 -18.00
CA GLY A 237 -18.06 -26.74 -18.04
C GLY A 237 -18.50 -26.02 -16.75
N LYS A 238 -17.55 -25.64 -15.88
CA LYS A 238 -17.78 -24.89 -14.64
C LYS A 238 -17.40 -23.42 -14.80
N LYS A 239 -18.12 -22.53 -14.13
CA LYS A 239 -17.81 -21.10 -14.11
C LYS A 239 -17.11 -20.73 -12.81
N LEU A 240 -15.95 -20.08 -12.92
CA LEU A 240 -15.26 -19.44 -11.81
C LEU A 240 -15.44 -17.93 -11.89
N ASP A 241 -16.05 -17.30 -10.87
CA ASP A 241 -16.15 -15.85 -10.76
C ASP A 241 -14.81 -15.27 -10.26
N VAL A 242 -14.09 -14.57 -11.13
CA VAL A 242 -12.79 -13.97 -10.79
C VAL A 242 -12.93 -12.45 -10.75
N ARG A 243 -12.58 -11.84 -9.62
CA ARG A 243 -12.57 -10.39 -9.45
C ARG A 243 -11.25 -9.94 -8.83
N VAL A 244 -10.59 -9.01 -9.49
CA VAL A 244 -9.28 -8.49 -9.08
C VAL A 244 -9.34 -6.98 -8.99
N VAL A 245 -9.04 -6.43 -7.81
CA VAL A 245 -8.83 -4.99 -7.62
C VAL A 245 -7.33 -4.75 -7.42
N ALA A 246 -6.70 -4.06 -8.37
CA ALA A 246 -5.29 -3.72 -8.33
C ALA A 246 -5.09 -2.33 -7.71
N ASP A 247 -4.10 -2.19 -6.84
CA ASP A 247 -3.69 -0.89 -6.30
C ASP A 247 -3.26 0.07 -7.41
N ALA A 248 -3.69 1.33 -7.29
CA ALA A 248 -3.45 2.39 -8.27
C ALA A 248 -2.12 3.13 -8.07
N GLY A 249 -1.22 2.63 -7.23
CA GLY A 249 0.07 3.24 -6.94
C GLY A 249 0.97 3.38 -8.17
N LEU A 250 1.54 4.58 -8.31
CA LEU A 250 2.56 4.93 -9.31
C LEU A 250 3.93 5.07 -8.66
N TYR A 251 4.94 4.42 -9.24
CA TYR A 251 6.32 4.65 -8.90
C TYR A 251 6.84 5.97 -9.49
N PRO A 252 7.95 6.54 -8.98
CA PRO A 252 8.49 7.82 -9.45
C PRO A 252 8.81 7.88 -10.95
N HIS A 253 9.11 6.74 -11.58
CA HIS A 253 9.35 6.63 -13.03
C HIS A 253 8.03 6.54 -13.84
N GLY A 254 6.87 6.70 -13.21
CA GLY A 254 5.55 6.65 -13.81
C GLY A 254 5.01 5.25 -14.08
N GLY A 255 5.71 4.18 -13.71
CA GLY A 255 5.23 2.80 -13.85
C GLY A 255 4.42 2.34 -12.63
N THR A 256 3.74 1.19 -12.75
CA THR A 256 3.08 0.49 -11.63
C THR A 256 3.55 -0.96 -11.60
N PRO A 257 3.71 -1.59 -10.41
CA PRO A 257 4.06 -3.01 -10.33
C PRO A 257 2.94 -3.92 -10.86
N ASN A 258 1.72 -3.38 -11.03
CA ASN A 258 0.54 -4.11 -11.46
C ASN A 258 0.37 -4.22 -12.98
N SER A 259 1.13 -3.46 -13.78
CA SER A 259 0.92 -3.38 -15.25
C SER A 259 0.89 -4.77 -15.89
N TYR A 260 1.86 -5.61 -15.57
CA TYR A 260 1.95 -6.94 -16.17
C TYR A 260 0.77 -7.84 -15.76
N GLY A 261 0.46 -7.89 -14.46
CA GLY A 261 -0.62 -8.74 -13.94
C GLY A 261 -1.97 -8.34 -14.50
N VAL A 262 -2.24 -7.03 -14.60
CA VAL A 262 -3.47 -6.51 -15.20
C VAL A 262 -3.56 -6.87 -16.67
N LYS A 263 -2.52 -6.59 -17.47
CA LYS A 263 -2.50 -6.91 -18.90
C LYS A 263 -2.77 -8.39 -19.16
N LEU A 264 -2.06 -9.27 -18.44
CA LEU A 264 -2.21 -10.73 -18.58
C LEU A 264 -3.65 -11.19 -18.28
N LEU A 265 -4.27 -10.64 -17.22
CA LEU A 265 -5.64 -11.01 -16.87
C LEU A 265 -6.63 -10.56 -17.95
N GLU A 266 -6.48 -9.33 -18.47
CA GLU A 266 -7.32 -8.81 -19.56
C GLU A 266 -7.18 -9.66 -20.84
N ASP A 267 -5.96 -10.02 -21.21
CA ASP A 267 -5.68 -10.88 -22.38
C ASP A 267 -6.33 -12.27 -22.25
N ARG A 268 -6.62 -12.70 -21.01
CA ARG A 268 -7.32 -13.95 -20.67
C ARG A 268 -8.81 -13.73 -20.34
N GLY A 269 -9.35 -12.57 -20.71
CA GLY A 269 -10.77 -12.22 -20.56
C GLY A 269 -11.22 -12.02 -19.11
N ILE A 270 -10.31 -11.75 -18.18
CA ILE A 270 -10.60 -11.34 -16.79
C ILE A 270 -10.36 -9.83 -16.71
N GLN A 271 -11.42 -9.03 -16.55
CA GLN A 271 -11.27 -7.57 -16.41
C GLN A 271 -10.94 -7.19 -14.96
N PRO A 272 -9.71 -6.73 -14.66
CA PRO A 272 -9.39 -6.17 -13.35
C PRO A 272 -9.96 -4.76 -13.23
N ARG A 273 -10.09 -4.29 -11.99
CA ARG A 273 -10.41 -2.89 -11.68
C ARG A 273 -9.25 -2.24 -10.93
N TRP A 274 -9.11 -0.94 -11.07
CA TRP A 274 -8.14 -0.14 -10.32
C TRP A 274 -8.77 0.38 -9.04
N ALA A 275 -8.07 0.26 -7.92
CA ALA A 275 -8.49 0.86 -6.66
C ALA A 275 -8.66 2.37 -6.84
N LYS A 276 -9.83 2.89 -6.42
CA LYS A 276 -10.12 4.32 -6.41
C LYS A 276 -10.38 4.71 -4.96
N LEU A 277 -9.31 4.99 -4.21
CA LEU A 277 -9.37 5.16 -2.76
C LEU A 277 -9.52 6.64 -2.36
N GLU A 278 -10.18 6.88 -1.24
CA GLU A 278 -10.33 8.21 -0.68
C GLU A 278 -9.09 8.60 0.15
N ARG A 279 -8.77 9.89 0.19
CA ARG A 279 -7.69 10.44 1.03
C ARG A 279 -8.27 11.25 2.15
N SER A 280 -7.71 11.15 3.35
CA SER A 280 -7.98 12.09 4.43
C SER A 280 -7.06 13.30 4.40
N GLY A 281 -6.04 13.32 3.53
CA GLY A 281 -5.02 14.36 3.44
C GLY A 281 -3.86 13.94 2.53
N ILE A 282 -2.62 14.27 2.91
CA ILE A 282 -1.43 14.02 2.06
C ILE A 282 -0.81 12.61 2.20
N HIS A 283 -1.33 11.75 3.07
CA HIS A 283 -0.71 10.46 3.44
C HIS A 283 -0.97 9.33 2.46
N ASP A 284 0.04 8.58 2.02
CA ASP A 284 -0.13 7.46 1.09
C ASP A 284 -1.29 6.48 1.41
N ARG A 285 -2.02 6.03 0.37
CA ARG A 285 -3.21 5.14 0.42
C ARG A 285 -2.96 3.92 -0.42
N LYS A 286 -3.32 2.76 0.13
CA LYS A 286 -2.97 1.48 -0.47
C LYS A 286 -4.02 0.42 -0.16
N ILE A 287 -4.18 -0.52 -1.08
CA ILE A 287 -4.68 -1.84 -0.74
C ILE A 287 -3.56 -2.58 -0.01
N HIS A 288 -3.64 -2.68 1.31
CA HIS A 288 -2.60 -3.28 2.15
C HIS A 288 -3.00 -4.66 2.73
N ALA A 289 -4.24 -5.09 2.48
CA ALA A 289 -4.88 -6.31 3.00
C ALA A 289 -4.19 -7.63 2.66
N LYS A 290 -3.37 -7.68 1.60
CA LYS A 290 -2.57 -8.86 1.18
C LYS A 290 -3.37 -10.15 1.20
N GLN A 291 -4.53 -10.07 0.57
CA GLN A 291 -5.61 -11.02 0.77
C GLN A 291 -6.00 -11.69 -0.54
N LEU A 292 -6.29 -12.98 -0.48
CA LEU A 292 -6.92 -13.73 -1.57
C LEU A 292 -8.06 -14.55 -0.99
N ILE A 293 -9.27 -14.35 -1.51
CA ILE A 293 -10.50 -14.96 -0.98
C ILE A 293 -11.02 -15.95 -2.01
N THR A 294 -11.32 -17.17 -1.59
CA THR A 294 -11.95 -18.19 -2.42
C THR A 294 -13.17 -18.76 -1.73
N ASP A 295 -13.92 -19.62 -2.41
CA ASP A 295 -15.03 -20.31 -1.77
C ASP A 295 -14.59 -21.30 -0.68
N LYS A 296 -13.31 -21.73 -0.70
CA LYS A 296 -12.74 -22.69 0.24
C LYS A 296 -12.00 -22.05 1.41
N GLY A 297 -11.50 -20.82 1.26
CA GLY A 297 -10.78 -20.14 2.33
C GLY A 297 -10.27 -18.77 1.96
N GLU A 298 -9.45 -18.21 2.86
CA GLU A 298 -8.86 -16.89 2.73
C GLU A 298 -7.37 -16.91 3.07
N ILE A 299 -6.54 -16.42 2.15
CA ILE A 299 -5.15 -16.07 2.42
C ILE A 299 -5.11 -14.67 3.05
N THR A 300 -4.33 -14.52 4.10
CA THR A 300 -4.08 -13.26 4.80
C THR A 300 -2.66 -13.27 5.38
N GLY A 301 -2.11 -12.12 5.75
CA GLY A 301 -0.79 -12.00 6.38
C GLY A 301 -0.02 -10.77 5.93
N SER A 302 1.29 -10.76 6.21
CA SER A 302 2.19 -9.69 5.78
C SER A 302 2.77 -9.88 4.38
N THR A 303 2.47 -11.01 3.72
CA THR A 303 3.03 -11.32 2.40
C THR A 303 2.35 -10.62 1.24
N ASN A 304 3.09 -9.75 0.54
CA ASN A 304 2.63 -9.24 -0.74
C ASN A 304 2.72 -10.34 -1.82
N PHE A 305 1.79 -10.36 -2.77
CA PHE A 305 1.86 -11.26 -3.93
C PHE A 305 2.88 -10.82 -4.99
N SER A 306 3.95 -10.14 -4.56
CA SER A 306 5.12 -9.77 -5.36
C SER A 306 6.17 -10.89 -5.38
N THR A 307 7.07 -10.91 -6.37
CA THR A 307 8.19 -11.87 -6.36
C THR A 307 9.00 -11.74 -5.09
N GLN A 308 9.33 -10.50 -4.70
CA GLN A 308 10.07 -10.23 -3.48
C GLN A 308 9.30 -10.66 -2.23
N GLY A 309 7.99 -10.38 -2.16
CA GLY A 309 7.15 -10.81 -1.03
C GLY A 309 7.11 -12.33 -0.90
N LEU A 310 6.75 -13.03 -1.97
CA LEU A 310 6.62 -14.49 -1.96
C LEU A 310 7.96 -15.23 -1.81
N ARG A 311 9.08 -14.66 -2.30
CA ARG A 311 10.34 -15.42 -2.44
C ARG A 311 11.51 -14.94 -1.61
N GLU A 312 11.54 -13.67 -1.22
CA GLU A 312 12.75 -13.05 -0.66
C GLU A 312 12.53 -12.47 0.74
N ASN A 313 11.40 -11.80 0.96
CA ASN A 313 11.11 -11.14 2.23
C ASN A 313 10.90 -12.13 3.37
N TRP A 314 11.20 -11.72 4.60
CA TRP A 314 10.70 -12.38 5.81
C TRP A 314 9.29 -11.87 6.12
N GLU A 315 8.27 -12.64 5.71
CA GLU A 315 6.87 -12.33 5.98
C GLU A 315 6.15 -13.62 6.42
N THR A 316 4.94 -13.46 6.93
CA THR A 316 4.12 -14.57 7.40
C THR A 316 2.76 -14.52 6.74
N SER A 317 2.27 -15.66 6.29
CA SER A 317 0.95 -15.85 5.72
C SER A 317 0.18 -16.93 6.47
N ALA A 318 -1.14 -16.84 6.41
CA ALA A 318 -2.04 -17.88 6.87
C ALA A 318 -3.10 -18.16 5.81
N TYR A 319 -3.47 -19.43 5.67
CA TYR A 319 -4.64 -19.87 4.92
C TYR A 319 -5.74 -20.32 5.89
N VAL A 320 -6.77 -19.51 6.02
CA VAL A 320 -7.95 -19.78 6.85
C VAL A 320 -8.95 -20.56 6.02
N HIS A 321 -9.23 -21.80 6.39
CA HIS A 321 -10.17 -22.67 5.67
C HIS A 321 -11.60 -22.39 6.12
N PHE A 322 -12.47 -22.10 5.16
CA PHE A 322 -13.88 -21.91 5.45
C PHE A 322 -14.59 -23.26 5.63
N ASN A 323 -15.30 -23.40 6.74
CA ASN A 323 -16.14 -24.54 7.04
C ASN A 323 -17.62 -24.12 6.98
N GLU A 324 -18.35 -24.60 5.97
CA GLU A 324 -19.77 -24.27 5.78
C GLU A 324 -20.67 -24.80 6.92
N ASN A 325 -20.21 -25.81 7.66
CA ASN A 325 -20.92 -26.36 8.82
C ASN A 325 -20.64 -25.61 10.13
N ASP A 326 -19.76 -24.60 10.10
CA ASP A 326 -19.43 -23.76 11.25
C ASP A 326 -20.00 -22.35 11.03
N PRO A 327 -21.03 -21.94 11.81
CA PRO A 327 -21.65 -20.62 11.66
C PRO A 327 -20.68 -19.45 11.79
N GLU A 328 -19.66 -19.55 12.64
CA GLU A 328 -18.66 -18.49 12.80
C GLU A 328 -17.76 -18.40 11.55
N SER A 329 -17.38 -19.54 10.99
CA SER A 329 -16.61 -19.59 9.74
C SER A 329 -17.42 -19.09 8.55
N ALA A 330 -18.72 -19.43 8.48
CA ALA A 330 -19.61 -18.94 7.43
C ALA A 330 -19.81 -17.42 7.52
N ALA A 331 -19.95 -16.88 8.73
CA ALA A 331 -20.03 -15.44 8.96
C ALA A 331 -18.73 -14.72 8.58
N ALA A 332 -17.56 -15.29 8.90
CA ALA A 332 -16.26 -14.74 8.50
C ALA A 332 -16.13 -14.68 6.97
N LYS A 333 -16.49 -15.76 6.26
CA LYS A 333 -16.54 -15.79 4.79
C LYS A 333 -17.45 -14.71 4.22
N ALA A 334 -18.67 -14.59 4.74
CA ALA A 334 -19.63 -13.59 4.29
C ALA A 334 -19.09 -12.16 4.46
N LYS A 335 -18.49 -11.86 5.62
CA LYS A 335 -17.86 -10.56 5.90
C LYS A 335 -16.70 -10.26 4.94
N SER A 336 -15.85 -11.25 4.65
CA SER A 336 -14.75 -11.08 3.69
C SER A 336 -15.25 -10.75 2.28
N ILE A 337 -16.32 -11.42 1.84
CA ILE A 337 -16.97 -11.15 0.55
C ILE A 337 -17.62 -9.77 0.54
N GLU A 338 -18.33 -9.39 1.61
CA GLU A 338 -18.97 -8.08 1.75
C GLU A 338 -17.94 -6.95 1.62
N GLN A 339 -16.85 -7.01 2.39
CA GLN A 339 -15.78 -6.01 2.37
C GLN A 339 -15.10 -5.92 1.00
N PHE A 340 -14.84 -7.06 0.36
CA PHE A 340 -14.30 -7.06 -1.00
C PHE A 340 -15.30 -6.46 -2.00
N THR A 341 -16.59 -6.77 -1.86
CA THR A 341 -17.65 -6.29 -2.75
C THR A 341 -17.82 -4.78 -2.65
N GLU A 342 -17.70 -4.22 -1.45
CA GLU A 342 -17.68 -2.77 -1.24
C GLU A 342 -16.53 -2.11 -2.02
N LEU A 343 -15.29 -2.61 -1.85
CA LEU A 343 -14.12 -2.13 -2.59
C LEU A 343 -14.31 -2.29 -4.11
N TRP A 344 -14.81 -3.45 -4.55
CA TRP A 344 -15.08 -3.74 -5.96
C TRP A 344 -16.06 -2.73 -6.56
N ASN A 345 -17.14 -2.41 -5.85
CA ASN A 345 -18.15 -1.46 -6.32
C ASN A 345 -17.66 -0.01 -6.36
N GLN A 346 -16.67 0.34 -5.52
CA GLN A 346 -16.07 1.68 -5.49
C GLN A 346 -14.86 1.82 -6.43
N SER A 347 -14.29 0.70 -6.88
CA SER A 347 -13.13 0.69 -7.80
C SER A 347 -13.47 1.16 -9.22
N PHE A 348 -12.44 1.62 -9.93
CA PHE A 348 -12.54 2.13 -11.29
C PHE A 348 -12.31 1.02 -12.32
N GLU A 349 -13.30 0.77 -13.16
CA GLU A 349 -13.22 -0.22 -14.24
C GLU A 349 -12.88 0.47 -15.56
N LEU A 350 -11.74 0.15 -16.14
CA LEU A 350 -11.39 0.56 -17.50
C LEU A 350 -10.48 -0.52 -18.12
N SER A 351 -10.96 -1.14 -19.19
CA SER A 351 -10.18 -2.06 -20.00
C SER A 351 -9.00 -1.34 -20.63
N THR A 352 -7.77 -1.75 -20.29
CA THR A 352 -6.58 -1.07 -20.80
C THR A 352 -6.35 -1.37 -22.28
N ILE A 353 -6.77 -2.55 -22.74
CA ILE A 353 -6.73 -2.92 -24.15
C ILE A 353 -7.73 -2.10 -24.97
N ASP A 354 -8.98 -1.94 -24.50
CA ASP A 354 -9.99 -1.14 -25.20
C ASP A 354 -9.63 0.34 -25.19
N TYR A 355 -9.07 0.83 -24.07
CA TYR A 355 -8.63 2.21 -24.02
C TYR A 355 -7.44 2.46 -24.96
N ALA A 356 -6.49 1.53 -25.05
CA ALA A 356 -5.39 1.63 -26.00
C ALA A 356 -5.86 1.55 -27.46
N ASP A 357 -6.88 0.73 -27.75
CA ASP A 357 -7.51 0.69 -29.07
C ASP A 357 -8.19 2.02 -29.42
N TYR A 358 -8.98 2.58 -28.50
CA TYR A 358 -9.56 3.91 -28.64
C TYR A 358 -8.50 5.00 -28.91
N LEU A 359 -7.38 4.97 -28.18
CA LEU A 359 -6.29 5.94 -28.36
C LEU A 359 -5.59 5.81 -29.72
N THR A 360 -5.66 4.64 -30.34
CA THR A 360 -5.02 4.33 -31.63
C THR A 360 -6.06 4.26 -32.75
N GLN A 361 -7.30 4.69 -32.54
CA GLN A 361 -8.41 4.49 -33.49
C GLN A 361 -8.15 5.08 -34.88
N ASP A 362 -7.33 6.14 -34.96
CA ASP A 362 -6.95 6.79 -36.20
C ASP A 362 -5.69 6.18 -36.86
N ASP A 363 -5.03 5.23 -36.18
CA ASP A 363 -3.90 4.48 -36.73
C ASP A 363 -4.41 3.43 -37.72
N GLY A 364 -3.63 3.20 -38.79
CA GLY A 364 -4.05 2.28 -39.86
C GLY A 364 -4.24 0.83 -39.41
N GLU A 365 -5.11 0.10 -40.12
CA GLU A 365 -5.45 -1.31 -39.84
C GLU A 365 -4.23 -2.27 -39.85
N ILE A 366 -3.24 -1.99 -40.70
CA ILE A 366 -2.04 -2.82 -40.80
C ILE A 366 -1.16 -2.56 -39.58
N GLY A 367 -1.02 -3.56 -38.71
CA GLY A 367 -0.20 -3.48 -37.50
C GLY A 367 -0.95 -2.94 -36.27
N LYS A 368 -2.28 -2.79 -36.35
CA LYS A 368 -3.13 -2.28 -35.26
C LYS A 368 -2.89 -2.94 -33.90
N GLU A 369 -2.78 -4.27 -33.88
CA GLU A 369 -2.49 -5.02 -32.64
C GLU A 369 -1.18 -4.59 -31.95
N TRP A 370 -0.16 -4.24 -32.75
CA TRP A 370 1.12 -3.76 -32.22
C TRP A 370 1.00 -2.35 -31.65
N PHE A 371 0.30 -1.43 -32.34
CA PHE A 371 0.02 -0.09 -31.82
C PHE A 371 -0.77 -0.12 -30.51
N ILE A 372 -1.74 -1.02 -30.40
CA ILE A 372 -2.51 -1.24 -29.17
C ILE A 372 -1.56 -1.64 -28.04
N GLU A 373 -0.75 -2.69 -28.21
CA GLU A 373 0.12 -3.18 -27.15
C GLU A 373 1.16 -2.12 -26.71
N GLU A 374 1.74 -1.37 -27.65
CA GLU A 374 2.66 -0.27 -27.32
C GLU A 374 1.95 0.86 -26.55
N THR A 375 0.69 1.14 -26.87
CA THR A 375 -0.11 2.18 -26.23
C THR A 375 -0.66 1.79 -24.86
N ARG A 376 -0.82 0.50 -24.54
CA ARG A 376 -1.42 0.05 -23.26
C ARG A 376 -0.71 0.57 -22.02
N ASP A 377 0.62 0.69 -22.04
CA ASP A 377 1.33 1.27 -20.90
C ASP A 377 0.97 2.75 -20.71
N SER A 378 0.80 3.50 -21.79
CA SER A 378 0.34 4.89 -21.75
C SER A 378 -1.10 4.99 -21.21
N ALA A 379 -1.98 4.09 -21.67
CA ALA A 379 -3.35 3.98 -21.19
C ALA A 379 -3.39 3.76 -19.66
N ILE A 380 -2.64 2.77 -19.15
CA ILE A 380 -2.50 2.51 -17.70
C ILE A 380 -2.01 3.77 -16.97
N ARG A 381 -0.89 4.37 -17.42
CA ARG A 381 -0.32 5.57 -16.77
C ARG A 381 -1.30 6.73 -16.73
N HIS A 382 -2.10 6.91 -17.77
CA HIS A 382 -3.11 7.96 -17.81
C HIS A 382 -4.24 7.69 -16.82
N SER A 383 -4.81 6.48 -16.83
CA SER A 383 -5.86 6.09 -15.87
C SER A 383 -5.41 6.26 -14.42
N LEU A 384 -4.20 5.78 -14.08
CA LEU A 384 -3.66 5.89 -12.73
C LEU A 384 -3.41 7.35 -12.29
N ARG A 385 -3.01 8.23 -13.23
CA ARG A 385 -2.87 9.66 -12.93
C ARG A 385 -4.22 10.31 -12.63
N LEU A 386 -5.26 9.98 -13.39
CA LEU A 386 -6.62 10.49 -13.16
C LEU A 386 -7.19 9.98 -11.83
N ILE A 387 -6.97 8.71 -11.50
CA ILE A 387 -7.29 8.18 -10.17
C ILE A 387 -6.55 8.99 -9.11
N GLY A 388 -5.22 9.15 -9.22
CA GLY A 388 -4.44 9.93 -8.25
C GLY A 388 -4.88 11.39 -8.10
N ASN A 389 -5.43 12.02 -9.16
CA ASN A 389 -6.07 13.33 -9.08
C ASN A 389 -7.35 13.28 -8.23
N TYR A 390 -8.22 12.31 -8.50
CA TYR A 390 -9.41 12.08 -7.69
C TYR A 390 -9.09 11.88 -6.22
N GLU A 391 -8.15 10.99 -5.93
CA GLU A 391 -7.76 10.76 -4.56
C GLU A 391 -7.28 12.09 -3.93
N ARG A 392 -6.40 12.88 -4.59
CA ARG A 392 -5.95 14.19 -4.07
C ARG A 392 -7.10 15.16 -3.79
N GLU A 393 -8.09 15.22 -4.68
CA GLU A 393 -9.25 16.07 -4.51
C GLU A 393 -10.10 15.64 -3.31
N THR A 394 -10.34 14.34 -3.13
CA THR A 394 -11.00 13.83 -1.91
C THR A 394 -10.23 14.23 -0.65
N GLY A 395 -8.88 14.19 -0.69
CA GLY A 395 -8.02 14.61 0.42
C GLY A 395 -8.23 16.05 0.84
N LYS A 396 -8.36 16.94 -0.15
CA LYS A 396 -8.67 18.34 0.09
C LYS A 396 -10.07 18.49 0.66
N LEU A 397 -11.07 17.86 0.04
CA LEU A 397 -12.46 17.88 0.50
C LEU A 397 -12.58 17.49 1.98
N HIS A 398 -11.99 16.36 2.38
CA HIS A 398 -12.07 15.90 3.77
C HIS A 398 -11.37 16.83 4.75
N GLN A 399 -10.26 17.46 4.35
CA GLN A 399 -9.58 18.45 5.19
C GLN A 399 -10.40 19.73 5.33
N ASP A 400 -11.02 20.21 4.25
CA ASP A 400 -11.87 21.40 4.26
C ASP A 400 -13.07 21.16 5.19
N ILE A 401 -13.79 20.03 5.05
CA ILE A 401 -14.89 19.64 5.94
C ILE A 401 -14.43 19.54 7.39
N LEU A 402 -13.29 18.87 7.64
CA LEU A 402 -12.74 18.72 8.99
C LEU A 402 -12.42 20.09 9.62
N ASN A 403 -11.90 21.04 8.85
CA ASN A 403 -11.54 22.36 9.36
C ASN A 403 -12.77 23.24 9.64
N GLU A 404 -13.84 23.06 8.88
CA GLU A 404 -15.04 23.90 8.92
C GLU A 404 -16.15 23.35 9.83
N ASN A 405 -16.16 22.04 10.11
CA ASN A 405 -17.22 21.39 10.88
C ASN A 405 -16.73 20.89 12.26
N ALA A 406 -17.17 21.56 13.33
CA ALA A 406 -16.80 21.21 14.70
C ALA A 406 -17.32 19.83 15.16
N GLU A 407 -18.45 19.37 14.62
CA GLU A 407 -19.01 18.05 14.94
C GLU A 407 -18.14 16.92 14.36
N VAL A 408 -17.65 17.11 13.13
CA VAL A 408 -16.67 16.20 12.51
C VAL A 408 -15.38 16.15 13.33
N GLN A 409 -14.88 17.30 13.81
CA GLN A 409 -13.68 17.34 14.68
C GLN A 409 -13.89 16.57 15.98
N ALA A 410 -15.04 16.77 16.64
CA ALA A 410 -15.39 16.06 17.87
C ALA A 410 -15.47 14.54 17.63
N ARG A 411 -16.20 14.13 16.59
CA ARG A 411 -16.37 12.71 16.28
C ARG A 411 -15.05 12.03 15.91
N LYS A 412 -14.20 12.73 15.16
CA LYS A 412 -12.84 12.27 14.87
C LYS A 412 -12.03 12.05 16.14
N ALA A 413 -12.07 12.99 17.09
CA ALA A 413 -11.32 12.86 18.34
C ALA A 413 -11.79 11.64 19.15
N GLU A 414 -13.09 11.36 19.18
CA GLU A 414 -13.65 10.13 19.77
C GLU A 414 -13.12 8.88 19.08
N LEU A 415 -13.18 8.82 17.75
CA LEU A 415 -12.66 7.69 16.97
C LEU A 415 -11.15 7.49 17.20
N GLN A 416 -10.36 8.55 17.31
CA GLN A 416 -8.95 8.43 17.66
C GLN A 416 -8.74 7.88 19.08
N ALA A 417 -9.58 8.27 20.04
CA ALA A 417 -9.57 7.70 21.39
C ALA A 417 -10.00 6.23 21.42
N GLU A 418 -10.82 5.79 20.47
CA GLU A 418 -11.18 4.39 20.22
C GLU A 418 -10.06 3.60 19.49
N GLY A 419 -8.96 4.25 19.10
CA GLY A 419 -7.83 3.61 18.44
C GLY A 419 -7.95 3.51 16.91
N TYR A 420 -8.71 4.39 16.26
CA TYR A 420 -8.62 4.60 14.81
C TYR A 420 -7.39 5.46 14.47
N SER A 421 -6.78 5.19 13.32
CA SER A 421 -5.71 6.04 12.79
C SER A 421 -6.27 7.43 12.46
N TYR A 422 -5.41 8.45 12.33
CA TYR A 422 -5.85 9.80 11.97
C TYR A 422 -6.72 9.81 10.71
N GLY A 423 -6.30 9.07 9.67
CA GLY A 423 -6.97 9.09 8.39
C GLY A 423 -8.31 8.37 8.40
N ASP A 424 -8.33 7.17 8.97
CA ASP A 424 -9.57 6.41 9.12
C ASP A 424 -10.58 7.12 10.01
N ALA A 425 -10.11 7.72 11.11
CA ALA A 425 -10.95 8.52 11.98
C ALA A 425 -11.52 9.75 11.25
N THR A 426 -10.76 10.34 10.32
CA THR A 426 -11.23 11.48 9.54
C THR A 426 -12.31 11.06 8.55
N LEU A 427 -12.03 10.08 7.69
CA LEU A 427 -13.00 9.62 6.68
C LEU A 427 -14.30 9.13 7.31
N LYS A 428 -14.18 8.33 8.38
CA LYS A 428 -15.33 7.81 9.13
C LYS A 428 -16.11 8.93 9.84
N ALA A 429 -15.44 9.91 10.43
CA ALA A 429 -16.13 11.05 11.03
C ALA A 429 -16.89 11.88 9.99
N VAL A 430 -16.31 12.11 8.81
CA VAL A 430 -17.01 12.83 7.73
C VAL A 430 -18.25 12.06 7.28
N SER A 431 -18.11 10.77 6.95
CA SER A 431 -19.24 9.92 6.52
C SER A 431 -20.33 9.82 7.60
N GLU A 432 -19.96 9.62 8.88
CA GLU A 432 -20.94 9.47 9.98
C GLU A 432 -21.71 10.76 10.28
N VAL A 433 -21.04 11.93 10.22
CA VAL A 433 -21.67 13.22 10.56
C VAL A 433 -22.51 13.77 9.40
N LEU A 434 -22.04 13.66 8.16
CA LEU A 434 -22.83 14.10 6.99
C LEU A 434 -23.93 13.10 6.62
N GLY A 435 -23.73 11.83 6.97
CA GLY A 435 -24.54 10.72 6.49
C GLY A 435 -24.06 10.20 5.13
N GLU A 436 -24.13 8.89 4.97
CA GLU A 436 -23.53 8.18 3.82
C GLU A 436 -24.05 8.67 2.46
N GLN A 437 -25.33 9.07 2.37
CA GLN A 437 -25.90 9.54 1.11
C GLN A 437 -25.30 10.88 0.66
N GLU A 438 -25.30 11.88 1.55
CA GLU A 438 -24.72 13.20 1.28
C GLU A 438 -23.23 13.06 0.98
N TYR A 439 -22.53 12.27 1.80
CA TYR A 439 -21.11 11.99 1.61
C TYR A 439 -20.80 11.42 0.22
N ARG A 440 -21.53 10.39 -0.22
CA ARG A 440 -21.35 9.78 -1.55
C ARG A 440 -21.72 10.72 -2.69
N GLU A 441 -22.71 11.59 -2.50
CA GLU A 441 -23.08 12.60 -3.49
C GLU A 441 -21.97 13.64 -3.66
N MET A 442 -21.35 14.10 -2.57
CA MET A 442 -20.19 15.00 -2.64
C MET A 442 -19.03 14.37 -3.41
N LEU A 443 -18.70 13.10 -3.14
CA LEU A 443 -17.63 12.39 -3.84
C LEU A 443 -17.92 12.19 -5.33
N ARG A 444 -19.19 11.94 -5.71
CA ARG A 444 -19.61 11.80 -7.10
C ARG A 444 -19.49 13.10 -7.88
N ASN A 445 -19.77 14.23 -7.22
CA ASN A 445 -19.79 15.56 -7.82
C ASN A 445 -18.40 16.20 -7.95
N LEU A 446 -17.33 15.53 -7.50
CA LEU A 446 -15.96 15.99 -7.74
C LEU A 446 -15.62 15.99 -9.23
N ASP A 447 -14.99 17.07 -9.70
CA ASP A 447 -14.62 17.25 -11.11
C ASP A 447 -13.72 16.11 -11.62
N THR A 448 -12.80 15.65 -10.77
CA THR A 448 -11.93 14.51 -11.08
C THR A 448 -12.68 13.17 -11.15
N ASN A 449 -13.76 12.99 -10.38
CA ASN A 449 -14.61 11.80 -10.48
C ASN A 449 -15.39 11.82 -11.80
N GLN A 450 -15.98 12.98 -12.15
CA GLN A 450 -16.67 13.16 -13.42
C GLN A 450 -15.73 12.92 -14.61
N THR A 451 -14.47 13.35 -14.51
CA THR A 451 -13.44 13.10 -15.53
C THR A 451 -13.20 11.60 -15.74
N LEU A 452 -13.11 10.82 -14.65
CA LEU A 452 -12.97 9.37 -14.72
C LEU A 452 -14.21 8.71 -15.35
N GLU A 453 -15.41 9.10 -14.95
CA GLU A 453 -16.67 8.57 -15.49
C GLU A 453 -16.84 8.90 -16.98
N GLN A 454 -16.45 10.09 -17.40
CA GLN A 454 -16.44 10.50 -18.82
C GLN A 454 -15.45 9.67 -19.63
N LEU A 455 -14.24 9.43 -19.11
CA LEU A 455 -13.26 8.57 -19.78
C LEU A 455 -13.81 7.16 -19.98
N GLN A 456 -14.34 6.56 -18.90
CA GLN A 456 -14.94 5.23 -18.95
C GLN A 456 -16.09 5.17 -19.96
N SER A 457 -16.98 6.16 -19.95
CA SER A 457 -18.12 6.23 -20.86
C SER A 457 -17.68 6.35 -22.33
N LYS A 458 -16.65 7.15 -22.62
CA LYS A 458 -16.10 7.29 -23.97
C LYS A 458 -15.54 5.98 -24.52
N VAL A 459 -14.72 5.29 -23.72
CA VAL A 459 -14.14 4.00 -24.13
C VAL A 459 -15.24 2.95 -24.30
N ASN A 460 -16.22 2.89 -23.40
CA ASN A 460 -17.35 1.97 -23.54
C ASN A 460 -18.18 2.24 -24.79
N ASN A 461 -18.46 3.51 -25.11
CA ASN A 461 -19.20 3.87 -26.32
C ASN A 461 -18.44 3.51 -27.60
N TYR A 462 -17.12 3.70 -27.61
CA TYR A 462 -16.25 3.27 -28.70
C TYR A 462 -16.35 1.75 -28.93
N VAL A 463 -16.21 0.95 -27.87
CA VAL A 463 -16.32 -0.52 -27.95
C VAL A 463 -17.70 -0.98 -28.42
N LEU A 464 -18.76 -0.26 -28.02
CA LEU A 464 -20.14 -0.56 -28.42
C LEU A 464 -20.49 -0.06 -29.84
N GLY A 465 -19.59 0.67 -30.51
CA GLY A 465 -19.85 1.27 -31.82
C GLY A 465 -20.94 2.33 -31.79
N VAL A 466 -21.14 2.99 -30.65
CA VAL A 466 -22.08 4.10 -30.53
C VAL A 466 -21.39 5.36 -31.07
N ASP A 467 -21.91 5.91 -32.17
CA ASP A 467 -21.41 7.14 -32.78
C ASP A 467 -21.37 8.28 -31.73
N THR A 468 -20.17 8.62 -31.28
CA THR A 468 -19.95 9.82 -30.48
C THR A 468 -19.53 10.94 -31.41
N GLU A 469 -20.43 11.41 -32.28
CA GLU A 469 -20.25 12.73 -32.86
C GLU A 469 -20.20 13.74 -31.69
N THR A 470 -19.12 14.52 -31.64
CA THR A 470 -18.76 15.58 -30.67
C THR A 470 -17.95 15.17 -29.42
N ALA A 471 -16.64 14.98 -29.61
CA ALA A 471 -15.61 15.69 -28.85
C ALA A 471 -14.23 15.35 -29.42
N SER A 472 -13.69 16.21 -30.28
CA SER A 472 -12.26 16.17 -30.62
C SER A 472 -11.45 16.40 -29.35
N PHE A 473 -10.68 15.39 -28.92
CA PHE A 473 -9.75 15.53 -27.82
C PHE A 473 -8.48 16.19 -28.33
N ASN A 474 -8.15 17.38 -27.83
CA ASN A 474 -6.83 17.98 -28.01
C ASN A 474 -5.99 17.61 -26.77
N PRO A 475 -4.91 16.81 -26.90
CA PRO A 475 -4.03 16.45 -25.79
C PRO A 475 -3.42 17.66 -25.05
N GLU A 476 -3.41 18.83 -25.69
CA GLU A 476 -2.92 20.09 -25.12
C GLU A 476 -3.90 20.79 -24.17
N ASP A 477 -5.20 20.44 -24.20
CA ASP A 477 -6.21 21.03 -23.30
C ASP A 477 -6.03 20.58 -21.83
N LEU A 478 -5.06 19.70 -21.57
CA LEU A 478 -4.61 19.26 -20.24
C LEU A 478 -3.35 19.98 -19.74
N GLN A 479 -2.95 21.12 -20.32
CA GLN A 479 -1.88 21.93 -19.76
C GLN A 479 -2.27 22.46 -18.36
N MET A 480 -1.78 21.77 -17.33
CA MET A 480 -1.74 22.29 -15.97
C MET A 480 -0.57 23.27 -15.80
N PRO A 481 -0.70 24.27 -14.90
CA PRO A 481 0.42 25.10 -14.48
C PRO A 481 1.55 24.22 -13.94
N ALA A 482 2.78 24.57 -14.31
CA ALA A 482 4.02 23.83 -14.03
C ALA A 482 4.38 23.64 -12.54
N GLU A 483 3.47 23.94 -11.61
CA GLU A 483 3.72 23.95 -10.17
C GLU A 483 3.43 22.60 -9.48
N ILE A 484 2.95 21.58 -10.20
CA ILE A 484 2.56 20.29 -9.61
C ILE A 484 3.33 19.13 -10.28
N LEU A 485 4.66 19.18 -10.19
CA LEU A 485 5.53 18.07 -10.63
C LEU A 485 6.38 17.47 -9.52
N PHE A 486 6.31 17.99 -8.29
CA PHE A 486 7.00 17.42 -7.14
C PHE A 486 6.20 17.66 -5.85
N ALA A 487 5.50 16.62 -5.40
CA ALA A 487 5.04 16.46 -4.02
C ALA A 487 5.03 14.97 -3.66
#